data_AF-A0A1Q4UU21-F1
#
_entry.id   AF-A0A1Q4UU21-F1
#
_cell.length_a   1.000
_cell.length_b   1.000
_cell.length_c   1.000
_cell.angle_alpha   90.00
_cell.angle_beta   90.00
_cell.angle_gamma   90.00
#
_symmetry.space_group_name_H-M   'P 1'
#
loop_
_entity.id
_entity.type
_entity.pdbx_description
1 polymer ?
#
loop_
_entity_poly.entity_id
_entity_poly.type
_entity_poly.pdbx_seq_one_letter_code
_entity_poly.pdbx_strand_id
1 'polypeptide(L)' 'MSIDELTQKIEAQAKSRTHEERLRLLRDARILDQDGRLDRNFFRLEENLRHDHALSDMA' A
#
# COMPACT_ATOMS: atom_id res chain seq x y z
N MET A 1 -19.85 9.53 9.34
CA MET A 1 -19.43 8.12 9.49
C MET A 1 -18.41 8.06 10.60
N SER A 2 -18.61 7.18 11.58
CA SER A 2 -17.58 6.89 12.59
C SER A 2 -16.46 6.05 11.98
N ILE A 3 -15.31 5.98 12.68
CA ILE A 3 -14.21 5.08 12.30
C ILE A 3 -14.70 3.63 12.24
N ASP A 4 -15.54 3.22 13.19
CA ASP A 4 -16.09 1.86 13.25
C ASP A 4 -16.95 1.53 12.04
N GLU A 5 -17.83 2.46 11.62
CA GLU A 5 -18.64 2.30 10.42
C GLU A 5 -17.77 2.23 9.15
N LEU A 6 -16.65 2.94 9.13
CA LEU A 6 -15.69 2.90 8.02
C LEU A 6 -15.00 1.53 7.95
N THR A 7 -14.52 1.04 9.09
CA THR A 7 -13.87 -0.27 9.22
C THR A 7 -14.80 -1.39 8.77
N GLN A 8 -16.04 -1.40 9.25
CA GLN A 8 -17.02 -2.41 8.85
C GLN A 8 -17.29 -2.42 7.35
N LYS A 9 -17.38 -1.25 6.70
CA LYS A 9 -17.55 -1.17 5.24
C LYS A 9 -16.32 -1.68 4.49
N ILE A 10 -15.12 -1.35 4.93
CA ILE A 10 -13.88 -1.82 4.31
C ILE A 10 -13.77 -3.34 4.42
N GLU A 11 -14.06 -3.92 5.59
CA GLU A 11 -14.03 -5.36 5.80
C GLU A 11 -15.07 -6.12 4.97
N ALA A 12 -16.29 -5.59 4.89
CA ALA A 12 -17.35 -6.17 4.06
C ALA A 12 -16.97 -6.16 2.57
N GLN A 13 -16.35 -5.07 2.09
CA GLN A 13 -15.82 -5.01 0.72
C GLN A 13 -14.63 -5.96 0.52
N ALA A 14 -13.75 -6.13 1.51
CA ALA A 14 -12.63 -7.04 1.40
C ALA A 14 -13.08 -8.51 1.21
N LYS A 15 -14.17 -8.92 1.86
CA LYS A 15 -14.73 -10.28 1.76
C LYS A 15 -15.35 -10.61 0.41
N SER A 16 -15.82 -9.60 -0.34
CA SER A 16 -16.48 -9.80 -1.64
C SER A 16 -15.53 -9.73 -2.83
N ARG A 17 -14.26 -9.31 -2.63
CA ARG A 17 -13.30 -9.18 -3.72
C ARG A 17 -12.81 -10.53 -4.23
N THR A 18 -12.89 -10.69 -5.54
CA THR A 18 -12.24 -11.77 -6.28
C THR A 18 -10.71 -11.70 -6.18
N HIS A 19 -10.04 -12.75 -6.63
CA HIS A 19 -8.58 -12.76 -6.68
C HIS A 19 -8.03 -11.69 -7.63
N GLU A 20 -8.65 -11.52 -8.80
CA GLU A 20 -8.24 -10.53 -9.81
C GLU A 20 -8.37 -9.09 -9.30
N GLU A 21 -9.47 -8.77 -8.62
CA GLU A 21 -9.68 -7.45 -8.02
C GLU A 21 -8.65 -7.15 -6.93
N ARG A 22 -8.27 -8.16 -6.13
CA ARG A 22 -7.19 -8.03 -5.15
C ARG A 22 -5.86 -7.74 -5.84
N LEU A 23 -5.51 -8.47 -6.89
CA LEU A 23 -4.28 -8.24 -7.64
C LEU A 23 -4.26 -6.85 -8.29
N ARG A 24 -5.39 -6.39 -8.85
CA ARG A 24 -5.51 -5.04 -9.40
C ARG A 24 -5.25 -3.98 -8.33
N LEU A 25 -5.89 -4.07 -7.16
CA LEU A 25 -5.68 -3.12 -6.06
C LEU A 25 -4.22 -3.08 -5.60
N LEU A 26 -3.57 -4.24 -5.51
CA LEU A 26 -2.16 -4.32 -5.13
C LEU A 26 -1.22 -3.73 -6.20
N ARG A 27 -1.56 -3.85 -7.49
CA ARG A 27 -0.83 -3.20 -8.59
C ARG A 27 -1.05 -1.69 -8.60
N ASP A 28 -2.29 -1.23 -8.40
CA ASP A 28 -2.64 0.19 -8.33
C ASP A 28 -1.92 0.88 -7.16
N ALA A 29 -1.79 0.17 -6.03
CA ALA A 29 -1.03 0.62 -4.87
C ALA A 29 0.51 0.51 -5.06
N ARG A 30 0.99 0.09 -6.24
CA ARG A 30 2.41 -0.12 -6.58
C ARG A 30 3.12 -1.08 -5.60
N ILE A 31 2.36 -2.04 -5.05
CA ILE A 31 2.87 -3.12 -4.21
C ILE A 31 3.34 -4.28 -5.08
N LEU A 32 2.57 -4.59 -6.13
CA LEU A 32 2.88 -5.62 -7.12
C LEU A 32 3.13 -5.01 -8.50
N ASP A 33 3.98 -5.67 -9.27
CA ASP A 33 4.20 -5.38 -10.69
C ASP A 33 3.15 -6.06 -11.60
N GLN A 34 3.30 -5.85 -12.91
CA GLN A 34 2.40 -6.41 -13.92
C GLN A 34 2.41 -7.95 -13.96
N ASP A 35 3.51 -8.58 -13.54
CA ASP A 35 3.64 -10.03 -13.45
C ASP A 35 3.09 -10.59 -12.12
N GLY A 36 2.64 -9.72 -11.20
CA GLY A 36 2.18 -10.11 -9.87
C GLY A 36 3.30 -10.40 -8.87
N ARG A 37 4.54 -10.02 -9.18
CA ARG A 37 5.67 -10.04 -8.23
C ARG A 37 5.70 -8.73 -7.45
N LEU A 38 6.44 -8.70 -6.34
CA LEU A 38 6.62 -7.47 -5.57
C LEU A 38 7.29 -6.39 -6.43
N ASP A 39 6.71 -5.18 -6.46
CA ASP A 39 7.31 -4.05 -7.16
C ASP A 39 8.63 -3.69 -6.48
N ARG A 40 9.70 -3.59 -7.27
CA ARG A 40 11.05 -3.29 -6.76
C ARG A 40 11.13 -1.94 -6.04
N ASN A 41 10.24 -1.02 -6.36
CA ASN A 41 10.18 0.30 -5.75
C ASN A 41 9.33 0.33 -4.49
N PHE A 42 8.52 -0.71 -4.23
CA PHE A 42 7.68 -0.77 -3.02
C PHE A 42 8.52 -0.68 -1.74
N PHE A 43 9.63 -1.42 -1.67
CA PHE A 43 10.53 -1.40 -0.51
C PHE A 43 11.62 -0.33 -0.58
N ARG A 44 11.79 0.39 -1.70
CA ARG A 44 12.71 1.54 -1.78
C ARG A 44 12.26 2.71 -0.93
N LEU A 45 11.01 2.72 -0.47
CA LEU A 45 10.51 3.75 0.42
C LEU A 45 11.22 3.76 1.78
N GLU A 46 11.68 2.61 2.31
CA GLU A 46 12.50 2.59 3.54
C GLU A 46 13.88 3.24 3.33
N GLU A 47 14.42 3.18 2.11
CA GLU A 47 15.68 3.83 1.74
C GLU A 47 15.53 5.35 1.63
N ASN A 48 14.36 5.82 1.16
CA ASN A 48 14.03 7.24 1.04
C ASN A 48 13.63 7.88 2.39
N LEU A 49 12.92 7.17 3.26
CA LEU A 49 12.56 7.67 4.61
C LEU A 49 13.79 7.89 5.50
N ARG A 50 14.86 7.11 5.31
CA ARG A 50 16.15 7.31 6.00
C ARG A 50 16.92 8.52 5.50
N HIS A 51 16.80 8.89 4.23
CA HIS A 51 17.44 10.08 3.67
C HIS A 51 16.77 11.37 4.15
N ASP A 52 15.44 11.40 4.27
CA ASP A 52 14.72 12.60 4.71
C ASP A 52 14.97 12.93 6.19
N HIS A 53 15.12 11.91 7.06
CA HIS A 53 15.50 12.14 8.46
C HIS A 53 16.94 12.67 8.63
N ALA A 54 17.88 12.22 7.79
CA ALA A 54 19.28 12.67 7.88
C ALA A 54 19.49 14.13 7.49
N LEU A 55 18.63 14.69 6.63
CA LEU A 55 18.67 16.10 6.24
C LEU A 55 18.00 17.03 7.27
N SER A 56 17.09 16.51 8.09
CA SER A 56 16.44 17.28 9.16
C SER A 56 17.31 17.45 10.41
N ASP A 57 18.33 16.60 10.61
CA ASP A 57 19.28 16.69 11.73
C ASP A 57 20.52 17.56 11.42
N MET A 58 20.65 18.04 10.17
CA MET A 58 21.74 18.90 9.70
C MET A 58 21.32 20.36 9.42
N ALA A 59 20.08 20.74 9.72
CA ALA A 59 19.54 22.10 9.59
C ALA A 59 19.26 22.71 10.99
#